data_AF-A0A5N0ULR8-F1
#
_entry.id   AF-A0A5N0ULR8-F1
#
_cell.length_a   1.000
_cell.length_b   1.000
_cell.length_c   1.000
_cell.angle_alpha   90.00
_cell.angle_beta   90.00
_cell.angle_gamma   90.00
#
_symmetry.space_group_name_H-M   'P 1'
#
loop_
_entity.id
_entity.type
_entity.pdbx_description
1 polymer ?
#
loop_
_entity_poly.entity_id
_entity_poly.type
_entity_poly.pdbx_seq_one_letter_code
_entity_poly.pdbx_strand_id
1 'polypeptide(L)'
;MKLNARFGIDVLALLAGGFLAVTAVALPLEAAGWVAFGVFTGLAVLGALGAVLAGRLSARIGHGVLGLVGLWSLIAALVFTSPALLFADALAVVLVALVDLTVHELSTERVVHQLEVREPAPVA
;
A
#
# COMPACT_ATOMS: atom_id res chain seq x y z
N MET A 1 -20.56 3.93 -9.03
CA MET A 1 -19.71 2.93 -8.36
C MET A 1 -18.96 3.64 -7.23
N LYS A 2 -19.06 3.18 -5.97
CA LYS A 2 -18.25 3.75 -4.88
C LYS A 2 -16.91 3.00 -4.87
N LEU A 3 -15.81 3.74 -4.98
CA LEU A 3 -14.46 3.17 -4.96
C LEU A 3 -14.19 2.62 -3.55
N ASN A 4 -13.72 1.38 -3.44
CA ASN A 4 -13.38 0.81 -2.13
C ASN A 4 -12.15 1.53 -1.57
N ALA A 5 -12.25 2.06 -0.34
CA ALA A 5 -11.17 2.80 0.29
C ALA A 5 -9.87 1.99 0.41
N ARG A 6 -9.97 0.66 0.66
CA ARG A 6 -8.81 -0.23 0.71
C ARG A 6 -8.07 -0.28 -0.62
N PHE A 7 -8.80 -0.59 -1.69
CA PHE A 7 -8.27 -0.58 -3.06
C PHE A 7 -7.61 0.78 -3.41
N GLY A 8 -8.25 1.88 -3.04
CA GLY A 8 -7.71 3.22 -3.28
C GLY A 8 -6.39 3.49 -2.55
N ILE A 9 -6.27 3.06 -1.28
CA ILE A 9 -5.03 3.18 -0.49
C ILE A 9 -3.91 2.32 -1.09
N ASP A 10 -4.22 1.08 -1.47
CA ASP A 10 -3.22 0.16 -2.05
C ASP A 10 -2.71 0.66 -3.40
N VAL A 11 -3.60 1.13 -4.28
CA VAL A 11 -3.21 1.72 -5.56
C VAL A 11 -2.38 2.99 -5.37
N LEU A 12 -2.76 3.85 -4.42
CA LEU A 12 -1.98 5.03 -4.08
C LEU A 12 -0.57 4.65 -3.60
N ALA A 13 -0.46 3.66 -2.71
CA ALA A 13 0.82 3.18 -2.20
C ALA A 13 1.68 2.58 -3.31
N LEU A 14 1.08 1.81 -4.24
CA LEU A 14 1.75 1.26 -5.41
C LEU A 14 2.36 2.37 -6.28
N LEU A 15 1.55 3.38 -6.62
CA LEU A 15 1.98 4.51 -7.44
C LEU A 15 3.05 5.35 -6.72
N ALA A 16 2.87 5.60 -5.43
CA ALA A 16 3.81 6.34 -4.61
C ALA A 16 5.17 5.64 -4.52
N GLY A 17 5.16 4.33 -4.23
CA GLY A 17 6.39 3.53 -4.19
C GLY A 17 7.08 3.45 -5.56
N GLY A 18 6.32 3.20 -6.63
CA GLY A 18 6.88 3.19 -8.00
C GLY A 18 7.49 4.54 -8.38
N PHE A 19 6.81 5.64 -8.07
CA PHE A 19 7.33 6.99 -8.27
C PHE A 19 8.63 7.22 -7.48
N LEU A 20 8.66 6.86 -6.19
CA LEU A 20 9.86 7.01 -5.36
C LEU A 20 11.04 6.17 -5.84
N ALA A 21 10.79 4.96 -6.36
CA ALA A 21 11.84 4.15 -6.96
C ALA A 21 12.48 4.86 -8.17
N VAL A 22 11.68 5.55 -8.98
CA VAL A 22 12.19 6.37 -10.09
C VAL A 22 12.94 7.60 -9.58
N THR A 23 12.40 8.33 -8.58
CA THR A 23 13.08 9.52 -8.06
C THR A 23 14.43 9.19 -7.40
N ALA A 24 14.56 8.01 -6.80
CA ALA A 24 15.80 7.53 -6.19
C ALA A 24 16.99 7.53 -7.17
N VAL A 25 16.72 7.28 -8.45
CA VAL A 25 17.74 7.18 -9.50
C VAL A 25 17.77 8.37 -10.44
N ALA A 26 16.66 9.12 -10.53
CA ALA A 26 16.52 10.22 -11.47
C ALA A 26 16.86 11.60 -10.88
N LEU A 27 16.69 11.80 -9.57
CA LEU A 27 16.87 13.09 -8.93
C LEU A 27 18.20 13.18 -8.15
N PRO A 28 18.73 14.40 -7.96
CA PRO A 28 19.78 14.63 -6.97
C PRO A 28 19.34 14.18 -5.58
N LEU A 29 20.29 13.68 -4.79
CA LEU A 29 20.03 13.05 -3.49
C LEU A 29 19.23 13.94 -2.52
N GLU A 30 19.54 15.23 -2.46
CA GLU A 30 18.82 16.17 -1.60
C GLU A 30 17.34 16.31 -2.00
N ALA A 31 17.06 16.45 -3.29
CA ALA A 31 15.70 16.56 -3.80
C ALA A 31 14.92 15.25 -3.62
N ALA A 32 15.56 14.11 -3.91
CA ALA A 32 14.98 12.79 -3.69
C ALA A 32 14.62 12.56 -2.21
N GLY A 33 15.49 12.99 -1.29
CA GLY A 33 15.28 12.88 0.16
C GLY A 33 14.04 13.65 0.63
N TRP A 34 13.86 14.91 0.21
CA TRP A 34 12.69 15.69 0.58
C TRP A 34 11.38 15.15 -0.01
N VAL A 35 11.42 14.66 -1.25
CA VAL A 35 10.26 14.01 -1.87
C VAL A 35 9.90 12.73 -1.12
N ALA A 36 10.89 11.89 -0.81
CA ALA A 36 10.70 10.66 -0.04
C ALA A 36 10.17 10.94 1.37
N PHE A 37 10.71 11.95 2.06
CA PHE A 37 10.20 12.39 3.36
C PHE A 37 8.70 12.69 3.33
N GLY A 38 8.26 13.50 2.36
CA GLY A 38 6.84 13.87 2.24
C GLY A 38 5.95 12.65 1.94
N VAL A 39 6.36 11.82 0.99
CA VAL A 39 5.60 10.64 0.57
C VAL A 39 5.53 9.59 1.68
N PHE A 40 6.65 9.23 2.31
CA PHE A 40 6.67 8.25 3.40
C PHE A 40 5.91 8.74 4.63
N THR A 41 5.95 10.04 4.94
CA THR A 41 5.09 10.64 5.98
C THR A 41 3.61 10.44 5.65
N GLY A 42 3.21 10.74 4.41
CA GLY A 42 1.84 10.55 3.95
C GLY A 42 1.39 9.10 4.05
N LEU A 43 2.22 8.15 3.61
CA LEU A 43 1.92 6.72 3.68
C LEU A 43 1.87 6.19 5.11
N ALA A 44 2.76 6.65 6.00
CA ALA A 44 2.73 6.29 7.41
C ALA A 44 1.40 6.70 8.07
N VAL A 45 0.98 7.95 7.83
CA VAL A 45 -0.28 8.48 8.37
C VAL A 45 -1.48 7.76 7.75
N LEU A 46 -1.51 7.60 6.42
CA LEU A 46 -2.61 6.92 5.74
C LEU A 46 -2.73 5.45 6.15
N GLY A 47 -1.61 4.74 6.28
CA GLY A 47 -1.60 3.37 6.78
C GLY A 47 -2.10 3.27 8.22
N ALA A 48 -1.64 4.16 9.11
CA ALA A 48 -2.11 4.19 10.50
C ALA A 48 -3.62 4.49 10.60
N LEU A 49 -4.10 5.51 9.89
CA LEU A 49 -5.53 5.85 9.84
C LEU A 49 -6.35 4.71 9.23
N GLY A 50 -5.88 4.14 8.12
CA GLY A 50 -6.49 3.00 7.45
C GLY A 50 -6.58 1.78 8.38
N ALA A 51 -5.59 1.55 9.24
CA ALA A 51 -5.60 0.48 10.22
C ALA A 51 -6.59 0.74 11.35
N VAL A 52 -6.71 1.99 11.81
CA VAL A 52 -7.65 2.38 12.88
C VAL A 52 -9.10 2.31 12.40
N LEU A 53 -9.36 2.74 11.16
CA LEU A 53 -10.71 2.86 10.60
C LEU A 53 -11.20 1.57 9.91
N ALA A 54 -10.33 0.58 9.71
CA ALA A 54 -10.70 -0.67 9.05
C ALA A 54 -11.67 -1.51 9.88
N GLY A 55 -12.81 -1.87 9.29
CA GLY A 55 -13.79 -2.77 9.91
C GLY A 55 -13.46 -4.26 9.83
N ARG A 56 -12.46 -4.66 9.04
CA ARG A 56 -12.02 -6.06 8.89
C ARG A 56 -10.58 -6.22 9.34
N LEU A 57 -10.26 -7.32 10.03
CA LEU A 57 -8.92 -7.59 10.54
C LEU A 57 -7.87 -7.64 9.41
N SER A 58 -8.19 -8.23 8.26
CA SER A 58 -7.28 -8.30 7.12
C SER A 58 -6.86 -6.92 6.62
N ALA A 59 -7.83 -6.01 6.44
CA ALA A 59 -7.57 -4.63 6.03
C ALA A 59 -6.82 -3.84 7.11
N ARG A 60 -7.11 -4.12 8.39
CA ARG A 60 -6.38 -3.53 9.52
C ARG A 60 -4.92 -3.92 9.53
N ILE A 61 -4.62 -5.19 9.26
CA ILE A 61 -3.24 -5.69 9.15
C ILE A 61 -2.56 -5.09 7.92
N GLY A 62 -3.20 -5.12 6.74
CA GLY A 62 -2.65 -4.56 5.50
C GLY A 62 -2.24 -3.10 5.64
N HIS A 63 -3.18 -2.25 6.05
CA HIS A 63 -2.91 -0.83 6.27
C HIS A 63 -1.91 -0.60 7.42
N GLY A 64 -1.96 -1.43 8.47
CA GLY A 64 -1.02 -1.35 9.59
C GLY A 64 0.42 -1.63 9.16
N VAL A 65 0.62 -2.66 8.34
CA VAL A 65 1.93 -2.99 7.75
C VAL A 65 2.38 -1.87 6.81
N LEU A 66 1.50 -1.33 5.96
CA LEU A 66 1.82 -0.16 5.12
C LEU A 66 2.28 1.04 5.97
N GLY A 67 1.57 1.31 7.08
CA GLY A 67 1.91 2.39 7.99
C GLY A 67 3.28 2.19 8.66
N LEU A 68 3.57 0.97 9.11
CA LEU A 68 4.86 0.62 9.72
C LEU A 68 6.02 0.70 8.72
N VAL A 69 5.83 0.20 7.50
CA VAL A 69 6.83 0.32 6.43
C VAL A 69 7.04 1.78 6.06
N GLY A 70 5.98 2.56 5.85
CA GLY A 70 6.09 4.00 5.61
C GLY A 70 6.81 4.74 6.73
N LEU A 71 6.56 4.40 8.00
CA LEU A 71 7.26 5.00 9.14
C LEU A 71 8.74 4.62 9.19
N TRP A 72 9.07 3.34 8.94
CA TRP A 72 10.46 2.91 8.85
C TRP A 72 11.19 3.64 7.73
N SER A 73 10.59 3.70 6.54
CA SER A 73 11.18 4.37 5.37
C SER A 73 11.34 5.88 5.58
N LEU A 74 10.41 6.51 6.31
CA LEU A 74 10.55 7.90 6.75
C LEU A 74 11.78 8.08 7.67
N ILE A 75 11.93 7.22 8.68
CA ILE A 75 13.10 7.25 9.57
C ILE A 75 14.38 7.05 8.76
N ALA A 76 14.38 6.07 7.85
CA ALA A 76 15.53 5.78 7.01
C ALA A 76 15.92 6.97 6.13
N ALA A 77 14.96 7.67 5.53
CA ALA A 77 15.21 8.86 4.71
C ALA A 77 15.80 10.04 5.49
N LEU A 78 15.54 10.13 6.81
CA LEU A 78 16.08 11.18 7.68
C LEU A 78 17.44 10.82 8.27
N VAL A 79 17.68 9.54 8.54
CA VAL A 79 18.87 9.06 9.25
C VAL A 79 19.98 8.65 8.28
N PHE A 80 19.63 8.12 7.10
CA PHE A 80 20.59 7.59 6.15
C PHE A 80 20.58 8.38 4.84
N THR A 81 21.78 8.70 4.37
CA THR A 81 21.99 9.40 3.10
C THR A 81 22.40 8.38 2.03
N SER A 82 21.44 7.61 1.51
CA SER A 82 21.70 6.55 0.53
C SER A 82 20.57 6.42 -0.51
N PRO A 83 20.85 6.68 -1.81
CA PRO A 83 19.89 6.42 -2.88
C PRO A 83 19.44 4.96 -2.94
N ALA A 84 20.34 4.02 -2.64
CA ALA A 84 20.03 2.59 -2.67
C ALA A 84 19.03 2.20 -1.58
N LEU A 85 19.11 2.80 -0.39
CA LEU A 85 18.13 2.57 0.68
C LEU A 85 16.77 3.18 0.32
N LEU A 86 16.75 4.41 -0.22
CA LEU A 86 15.51 5.02 -0.69
C LEU A 86 14.81 4.15 -1.75
N PHE A 87 15.58 3.63 -2.71
CA PHE A 87 15.08 2.72 -3.73
C PHE A 87 14.52 1.43 -3.13
N ALA A 88 15.25 0.80 -2.19
CA ALA A 88 14.80 -0.42 -1.53
C ALA A 88 13.52 -0.21 -0.71
N ASP A 89 13.43 0.90 0.03
CA ASP A 89 12.25 1.27 0.82
C ASP A 89 11.04 1.56 -0.08
N ALA A 90 11.27 2.24 -1.21
CA ALA A 90 10.23 2.45 -2.22
C ALA A 90 9.69 1.13 -2.78
N LEU A 91 10.57 0.15 -3.05
CA LEU A 91 10.15 -1.20 -3.45
C LEU A 91 9.42 -1.95 -2.34
N ALA A 92 9.81 -1.78 -1.08
CA ALA A 92 9.11 -2.37 0.05
C ALA A 92 7.65 -1.89 0.12
N VAL A 93 7.41 -0.60 -0.10
CA VAL A 93 6.04 -0.04 -0.21
C VAL A 93 5.26 -0.70 -1.35
N VAL A 94 5.86 -0.80 -2.54
CA VAL A 94 5.21 -1.46 -3.70
C VAL A 94 4.83 -2.90 -3.37
N LEU A 95 5.74 -3.66 -2.75
CA LEU A 95 5.49 -5.06 -2.39
C LEU A 95 4.36 -5.20 -1.38
N VAL A 96 4.33 -4.36 -0.34
CA VAL A 96 3.23 -4.36 0.65
C VAL A 96 1.90 -4.08 -0.03
N ALA A 97 1.84 -3.07 -0.89
CA ALA A 97 0.63 -2.71 -1.63
C ALA A 97 0.15 -3.84 -2.54
N LEU A 98 1.07 -4.49 -3.29
CA LEU A 98 0.73 -5.63 -4.14
C LEU A 98 0.19 -6.81 -3.35
N VAL A 99 0.80 -7.12 -2.20
CA VAL A 99 0.34 -8.21 -1.33
C VAL A 99 -1.04 -7.91 -0.77
N ASP A 100 -1.28 -6.71 -0.24
CA ASP A 100 -2.59 -6.38 0.33
C ASP A 100 -3.70 -6.36 -0.73
N LEU A 101 -3.40 -5.82 -1.92
CA LEU A 101 -4.29 -5.83 -3.07
C LEU A 101 -4.61 -7.27 -3.51
N THR A 102 -3.61 -8.14 -3.60
CA THR A 102 -3.81 -9.55 -3.95
C THR A 102 -4.72 -10.24 -2.94
N VAL A 103 -4.46 -10.02 -1.64
CA VAL A 103 -5.32 -10.55 -0.57
C VAL A 103 -6.74 -9.98 -0.66
N HIS A 104 -6.88 -8.70 -1.04
CA HIS A 104 -8.17 -8.07 -1.24
C HIS A 104 -8.95 -8.74 -2.37
N GLU A 105 -8.35 -8.91 -3.55
CA GLU A 105 -9.01 -9.48 -4.72
C GLU A 105 -9.39 -10.95 -4.51
N LEU A 106 -8.48 -11.76 -3.96
CA LEU A 106 -8.78 -13.16 -3.63
C LEU A 106 -9.93 -13.29 -2.62
N SER A 107 -10.06 -12.33 -1.70
CA SER A 107 -11.18 -12.30 -0.75
C SER A 107 -12.49 -11.88 -1.44
N THR A 108 -12.43 -11.01 -2.44
CA THR A 108 -13.58 -10.53 -3.19
C THR A 108 -14.10 -11.61 -4.15
N GLU A 109 -13.23 -12.24 -4.93
CA GLU A 109 -13.58 -13.34 -5.86
C GLU A 109 -14.21 -14.52 -5.12
N ARG A 110 -13.64 -14.90 -3.96
CA ARG A 110 -14.22 -15.95 -3.12
C ARG A 110 -15.66 -15.64 -2.71
N VAL A 111 -15.99 -14.38 -2.43
CA VAL A 111 -17.35 -13.97 -2.07
C VAL A 111 -18.28 -14.09 -3.28
N VAL A 112 -17.83 -13.68 -4.48
CA VAL A 112 -18.63 -13.78 -5.71
C VAL A 112 -18.99 -15.24 -6.02
N HIS A 113 -18.02 -16.15 -5.99
CA HIS A 113 -18.29 -17.57 -6.24
C HIS A 113 -19.22 -18.22 -5.21
N GLN A 114 -19.17 -17.77 -3.95
CA GLN A 114 -20.11 -18.26 -2.93
C GLN A 114 -21.55 -17.78 -3.16
N LEU A 115 -21.73 -16.64 -3.84
CA LEU A 115 -23.06 -16.14 -4.21
C LEU A 115 -23.61 -16.90 -5.42
N GLU A 116 -22.81 -17.12 -6.46
CA GLU A 116 -23.18 -17.88 -7.66
C GLU A 116 -23.64 -19.32 -7.32
N VAL A 117 -22.94 -20.01 -6.42
CA VAL A 117 -23.28 -21.40 -6.02
C VAL A 117 -24.60 -21.47 -5.23
N ARG A 118 -25.06 -20.37 -4.62
CA ARG A 118 -26.28 -20.32 -3.80
C ARG A 118 -27.53 -19.91 -4.58
N GLU A 119 -27.41 -19.44 -5.82
CA GLU A 119 -28.57 -19.29 -6.69
C GLU A 119 -29.09 -20.69 -7.05
N PRO A 120 -30.36 -21.01 -6.75
CA PRO A 120 -30.89 -22.34 -7.01
C PRO A 120 -30.91 -22.60 -8.51
N ALA A 121 -30.36 -23.75 -8.93
CA ALA A 121 -30.43 -24.21 -10.30
C ALA A 121 -31.91 -24.23 -10.75
N PRO A 122 -32.24 -23.71 -11.95
CA PRO A 122 -33.61 -23.70 -12.45
C PRO A 122 -34.12 -25.15 -12.47
N VAL A 123 -35.19 -25.39 -11.71
CA VAL A 123 -35.86 -26.68 -11.67
C VAL A 123 -36.50 -26.89 -13.05
N ALA A 124 -35.98 -27.87 -13.80
CA ALA A 124 -36.51 -28.27 -15.10
C ALA A 124 -37.82 -29.06 -14.95
#